data_AF-A0A8A7KGD6-F1
#
_entry.id   AF-A0A8A7KGD6-F1
#
_cell.length_a   1.000
_cell.length_b   1.000
_cell.length_c   1.000
_cell.angle_alpha   90.00
_cell.angle_beta   90.00
_cell.angle_gamma   90.00
#
_symmetry.space_group_name_H-M   'P 1'
#
loop_
_entity.id
_entity.type
_entity.pdbx_description
1 polymer ?
#
loop_
_entity_poly.entity_id
_entity_poly.type
_entity_poly.pdbx_seq_one_letter_code
_entity_poly.pdbx_strand_id
1 'polypeptide(L)'
;MSLEDFVNSELTHEIYNGQTRSIASSDGFIIDLKSKRRLTESDLERVKLNLDEHFSFVGILSEFDMSLLILKKIFSWDNINYFKRNVSKNKPDNFNVSFNTKEIIRNKNLLDIELYNYAKKLFYESVIKYKDHIEDNISEFKELQLKYQNLYNRYRKEKMASIIETFLK
;
A
#
# COMPACT_ATOMS: atom_id res chain seq x y z
N MET A 1 -10.59 9.79 -20.80
CA MET A 1 -9.15 9.49 -20.82
C MET A 1 -8.98 8.00 -20.56
N SER A 2 -8.35 7.26 -21.48
CA SER A 2 -8.02 5.86 -21.25
C SER A 2 -6.84 5.73 -20.27
N LEU A 3 -6.57 4.52 -19.75
CA LEU A 3 -5.39 4.30 -18.91
C LEU A 3 -4.09 4.56 -19.69
N GLU A 4 -4.05 4.19 -20.97
CA GLU A 4 -2.89 4.44 -21.83
C GLU A 4 -2.66 5.93 -22.04
N ASP A 5 -3.73 6.69 -22.32
CA ASP A 5 -3.66 8.16 -22.41
C ASP A 5 -3.14 8.73 -21.10
N PHE A 6 -3.67 8.28 -19.96
CA PHE A 6 -3.26 8.77 -18.65
C PHE A 6 -1.79 8.52 -18.36
N VAL A 7 -1.31 7.29 -18.59
CA VAL A 7 0.09 6.93 -18.37
C VAL A 7 1.02 7.76 -19.25
N ASN A 8 0.57 8.19 -20.44
CA ASN A 8 1.33 9.03 -21.37
C ASN A 8 1.09 10.54 -21.21
N SER A 9 0.13 10.96 -20.40
CA SER A 9 -0.36 12.34 -20.34
C SER A 9 0.57 13.35 -19.64
N GLU A 10 1.65 12.90 -18.99
CA GLU A 10 2.54 13.72 -18.14
C GLU A 10 1.83 14.58 -17.07
N LEU A 11 0.56 14.28 -16.75
CA LEU A 11 -0.26 15.07 -15.82
C LEU A 11 0.30 15.08 -14.39
N THR A 12 1.07 14.07 -14.02
CA THR A 12 1.74 13.95 -12.72
C THR A 12 3.05 13.19 -12.88
N HIS A 13 4.01 13.47 -12.00
CA HIS A 13 5.27 12.73 -11.94
C HIS A 13 5.23 11.55 -10.95
N GLU A 14 4.14 11.41 -10.19
CA GLU A 14 3.93 10.31 -9.24
C GLU A 14 3.72 8.95 -9.94
N ILE A 15 3.36 8.95 -11.23
CA ILE A 15 3.19 7.72 -12.03
C ILE A 15 4.54 7.11 -12.48
N TYR A 16 5.66 7.79 -12.21
CA TYR A 16 7.01 7.35 -12.55
C TYR A 16 7.83 7.14 -11.28
N ASN A 17 8.09 5.88 -10.94
CA ASN A 17 8.85 5.49 -9.75
C ASN A 17 8.37 6.25 -8.50
N GLY A 18 7.05 6.30 -8.31
CA GLY A 18 6.40 7.13 -7.31
C GLY A 18 6.81 6.79 -5.87
N GLN A 19 6.99 5.51 -5.55
CA GLN A 19 7.41 5.08 -4.22
C GLN A 19 8.87 5.47 -3.96
N THR A 20 9.75 5.21 -4.92
CA THR A 20 11.17 5.59 -4.86
C THR A 20 11.29 7.10 -4.69
N ARG A 21 10.52 7.89 -5.47
CA ARG A 21 10.50 9.35 -5.35
C ARG A 21 10.07 9.80 -3.96
N SER A 22 8.99 9.22 -3.44
CA SER A 22 8.43 9.59 -2.13
C SER A 22 9.42 9.36 -1.00
N ILE A 23 10.07 8.19 -0.99
CA ILE A 23 11.01 7.82 0.08
C ILE A 23 12.35 8.54 -0.07
N ALA A 24 12.81 8.77 -1.31
CA ALA A 24 14.05 9.49 -1.56
C ALA A 24 13.99 10.96 -1.06
N SER A 25 12.79 11.50 -0.86
CA SER A 25 12.57 12.85 -0.34
C SER A 25 12.61 12.96 1.20
N SER A 26 12.92 11.88 1.92
CA SER A 26 12.74 11.81 3.39
C SER A 26 13.91 12.33 4.23
N ASP A 27 15.07 12.62 3.66
CA ASP A 27 16.30 13.01 4.38
C ASP A 27 16.79 14.44 4.08
N GLY A 28 15.84 15.34 3.79
CA GLY A 28 16.11 16.76 3.54
C GLY A 28 16.52 17.09 2.10
N PHE A 29 16.79 16.08 1.26
CA PHE A 29 16.84 16.27 -0.19
C PHE A 29 15.43 16.23 -0.75
N ILE A 30 14.80 17.39 -0.88
CA ILE A 30 13.47 17.47 -1.48
C ILE A 30 13.60 17.16 -2.98
N ILE A 31 13.28 15.92 -3.36
CA ILE A 31 12.85 15.65 -4.73
C ILE A 31 11.38 16.07 -4.74
N ASP A 32 11.14 17.30 -5.20
CA ASP A 32 9.78 17.78 -5.39
C ASP A 32 8.99 16.70 -6.15
N LEU A 33 7.83 16.30 -5.60
CA LEU A 33 6.95 15.31 -6.23
C LEU A 33 6.51 15.78 -7.63
N LYS A 34 6.57 17.09 -7.88
CA LYS A 34 6.35 17.74 -9.19
C LYS A 34 7.62 17.93 -10.01
N SER A 35 8.78 17.52 -9.49
CA SER A 35 10.05 17.62 -10.21
C SER A 35 10.06 16.70 -11.42
N LYS A 36 10.39 17.28 -12.58
CA LYS A 36 10.67 16.55 -13.83
C LYS A 36 11.98 15.75 -13.79
N ARG A 37 12.75 15.85 -12.69
CA ARG A 37 14.00 15.10 -12.55
C ARG A 37 13.72 13.60 -12.66
N ARG A 38 14.52 12.94 -13.50
CA ARG A 38 14.57 11.48 -13.58
C ARG A 38 15.35 10.94 -12.39
N LEU A 39 14.78 9.94 -11.72
CA LEU A 39 15.50 9.20 -10.69
C LEU A 39 16.57 8.31 -11.34
N THR A 40 17.61 8.07 -10.58
CA THR A 40 18.79 7.29 -10.94
C THR A 40 18.96 6.12 -10.00
N GLU A 41 19.86 5.19 -10.34
CA GLU A 41 20.21 4.08 -9.46
C GLU A 41 20.74 4.57 -8.11
N SER A 42 21.50 5.66 -8.10
CA SER A 42 21.99 6.26 -6.85
C SER A 42 20.85 6.75 -5.94
N ASP A 43 19.71 7.16 -6.52
CA ASP A 43 18.53 7.52 -5.73
C ASP A 43 17.88 6.28 -5.11
N LEU A 44 17.86 5.17 -5.85
CA LEU A 44 17.34 3.90 -5.35
C LEU A 44 18.21 3.34 -4.22
N GLU A 45 19.54 3.35 -4.37
CA GLU A 45 20.47 2.91 -3.31
C GLU A 45 20.30 3.74 -2.04
N ARG A 46 20.15 5.06 -2.18
CA ARG A 46 19.82 5.94 -1.05
C ARG A 46 18.50 5.58 -0.38
N VAL A 47 17.47 5.27 -1.17
CA VAL A 47 16.18 4.82 -0.63
C VAL A 47 16.32 3.51 0.14
N LYS A 48 17.09 2.54 -0.37
CA LYS A 48 17.36 1.28 0.32
C LYS A 48 18.03 1.53 1.67
N LEU A 49 19.05 2.41 1.70
CA LEU A 49 19.69 2.84 2.96
C LEU A 49 18.69 3.49 3.92
N ASN A 50 17.83 4.38 3.45
CA ASN A 50 16.79 4.99 4.29
C ASN A 50 15.87 3.93 4.89
N LEU A 51 15.45 2.92 4.12
CA LEU A 51 14.64 1.82 4.62
C LEU A 51 15.36 1.02 5.72
N ASP A 52 16.67 0.82 5.60
CA ASP A 52 17.45 0.04 6.58
C ASP A 52 17.76 0.84 7.85
N GLU A 53 18.11 2.12 7.72
CA GLU A 53 18.65 2.93 8.82
C GLU A 53 17.57 3.72 9.58
N HIS A 54 16.44 4.03 8.94
CA HIS A 54 15.46 4.97 9.49
C HIS A 54 14.07 4.38 9.70
N PHE A 55 13.72 3.28 9.04
CA PHE A 55 12.41 2.65 9.20
C PHE A 55 12.47 1.52 10.23
N SER A 56 11.64 1.61 11.28
CA SER A 56 11.51 0.52 12.26
C SER A 56 10.86 -0.74 11.66
N PHE A 57 10.11 -0.59 10.57
CA PHE A 57 9.43 -1.67 9.86
C PHE A 57 9.03 -1.25 8.45
N VAL A 58 9.12 -2.18 7.49
CA VAL A 58 8.64 -2.02 6.11
C VAL A 58 7.57 -3.08 5.83
N GLY A 59 6.33 -2.63 5.62
CA GLY A 59 5.18 -3.50 5.37
C GLY A 59 4.85 -3.67 3.89
N ILE A 60 4.14 -4.76 3.56
CA ILE A 60 3.67 -5.04 2.19
C ILE A 60 2.15 -5.07 2.17
N LEU A 61 1.53 -4.31 1.26
CA LEU A 61 0.07 -4.18 1.20
C LEU A 61 -0.65 -5.51 0.91
N SER A 62 -0.07 -6.40 0.09
CA SER A 62 -0.64 -7.73 -0.13
C SER A 62 -0.59 -8.61 1.12
N GLU A 63 0.28 -8.29 2.07
CA GLU A 63 0.48 -8.98 3.35
C GLU A 63 0.09 -8.06 4.52
N PHE A 64 -0.96 -7.26 4.34
CA PHE A 64 -1.34 -6.21 5.30
C PHE A 64 -1.65 -6.74 6.70
N ASP A 65 -2.38 -7.86 6.80
CA ASP A 65 -2.71 -8.48 8.10
C ASP A 65 -1.44 -8.90 8.85
N MET A 66 -0.49 -9.50 8.12
CA MET A 66 0.80 -9.90 8.66
C MET A 66 1.62 -8.67 9.09
N SER A 67 1.60 -7.62 8.29
CA SER A 67 2.25 -6.35 8.61
C SER A 67 1.72 -5.74 9.92
N LEU A 68 0.40 -5.79 10.14
CA LEU A 68 -0.20 -5.31 11.39
C LEU A 68 0.17 -6.15 12.61
N LEU A 69 0.26 -7.48 12.47
CA LEU A 69 0.68 -8.36 13.57
C LEU A 69 2.13 -8.08 13.97
N ILE A 70 3.03 -7.88 13.00
CA ILE A 70 4.41 -7.48 13.26
C ILE A 70 4.46 -6.10 13.95
N LEU A 71 3.73 -5.11 13.42
CA LEU A 71 3.67 -3.77 14.02
C LEU A 71 3.12 -3.79 15.45
N LYS A 72 2.08 -4.61 15.70
CA LYS A 72 1.55 -4.84 17.04
C LYS A 72 2.65 -5.26 18.01
N LYS A 73 3.51 -6.19 17.58
CA LYS A 73 4.63 -6.67 18.39
C LYS A 73 5.70 -5.61 18.58
N ILE A 74 6.12 -4.93 17.51
CA ILE A 74 7.19 -3.91 17.56
C ILE A 74 6.81 -2.76 18.49
N PHE A 75 5.58 -2.27 18.38
CA PHE A 75 5.13 -1.08 19.11
C PHE A 75 4.27 -1.38 20.33
N SER A 76 4.06 -2.67 20.65
CA SER A 76 3.20 -3.13 21.75
C SER A 76 1.80 -2.50 21.71
N TRP A 77 1.22 -2.42 20.50
CA TRP A 77 -0.14 -1.89 20.34
C TRP A 77 -1.17 -2.87 20.91
N ASP A 78 -2.15 -2.34 21.63
CA ASP A 78 -3.23 -3.15 22.18
C ASP A 78 -4.22 -3.60 21.09
N ASN A 79 -4.54 -2.69 20.16
CA ASN A 79 -5.57 -2.89 19.15
C ASN A 79 -5.06 -2.57 17.75
N ILE A 80 -5.23 -3.53 16.84
CA ILE A 80 -4.87 -3.43 15.41
C ILE A 80 -6.06 -3.74 14.49
N ASN A 81 -7.28 -3.76 15.04
CA ASN A 81 -8.48 -4.05 14.27
C ASN A 81 -8.77 -2.94 13.27
N TYR A 82 -9.20 -3.30 12.07
CA TYR A 82 -9.46 -2.37 10.99
C TYR A 82 -10.69 -2.81 10.17
N PHE A 83 -11.23 -1.86 9.41
CA PHE A 83 -12.24 -2.15 8.40
C PHE A 83 -11.80 -1.55 7.06
N LYS A 84 -11.95 -2.34 6.01
CA LYS A 84 -11.68 -1.93 4.64
C LYS A 84 -12.73 -0.90 4.22
N ARG A 85 -12.25 0.24 3.73
CA ARG A 85 -13.07 1.29 3.12
C ARG A 85 -12.73 1.39 1.64
N ASN A 86 -13.67 1.91 0.85
CA ASN A 86 -13.50 2.15 -0.59
C ASN A 86 -13.09 0.89 -1.39
N VAL A 87 -13.47 -0.29 -0.91
CA VAL A 87 -13.34 -1.53 -1.68
C VAL A 87 -14.29 -1.43 -2.87
N SER A 88 -13.74 -1.36 -4.08
CA SER A 88 -14.56 -1.36 -5.29
C SER A 88 -15.34 -2.68 -5.37
N LYS A 89 -16.67 -2.60 -5.28
CA LYS A 89 -17.55 -3.77 -5.51
C LYS A 89 -17.56 -4.21 -6.96
N ASN A 90 -17.26 -3.27 -7.86
CA ASN A 90 -17.23 -3.44 -9.31
C ASN A 90 -15.78 -3.26 -9.78
N LYS A 91 -14.82 -3.93 -9.13
CA LYS A 91 -13.53 -4.10 -9.78
C LYS A 91 -13.86 -4.95 -11.01
N PRO A 92 -13.72 -4.45 -12.25
CA PRO A 92 -14.02 -5.27 -13.40
C PRO A 92 -13.04 -6.45 -13.30
N ASP A 93 -13.56 -7.66 -13.12
CA ASP A 93 -12.72 -8.87 -13.04
C ASP A 93 -11.84 -8.99 -14.30
N ASN A 94 -12.23 -8.30 -15.36
CA ASN A 94 -11.52 -8.12 -16.62
C ASN A 94 -11.12 -6.66 -16.88
N PHE A 95 -10.46 -5.97 -15.95
CA PHE A 95 -9.68 -4.78 -16.32
C PHE A 95 -8.48 -5.25 -17.16
N ASN A 96 -8.76 -5.62 -18.41
CA ASN A 96 -7.81 -6.16 -19.35
C ASN A 96 -6.94 -5.01 -19.86
N VAL A 97 -5.95 -4.63 -19.05
CA VAL A 97 -4.91 -3.70 -19.47
C VAL A 97 -4.14 -4.37 -20.59
N SER A 98 -4.05 -3.70 -21.74
CA SER A 98 -3.31 -4.21 -22.89
C SER A 98 -1.86 -4.51 -22.50
N PHE A 99 -1.25 -5.47 -23.19
CA PHE A 99 0.17 -5.76 -23.00
C PHE A 99 1.02 -4.50 -23.19
N ASN A 100 0.73 -3.71 -24.24
CA ASN A 100 1.42 -2.45 -24.51
C ASN A 100 1.35 -1.47 -23.32
N THR A 101 0.15 -1.25 -22.77
CA THR A 101 -0.02 -0.37 -21.62
C THR A 101 0.72 -0.90 -20.38
N LYS A 102 0.74 -2.22 -20.14
CA LYS A 102 1.51 -2.82 -19.04
C LYS A 102 3.01 -2.61 -19.20
N GLU A 103 3.56 -2.78 -20.39
CA GLU A 103 4.98 -2.54 -20.67
C GLU A 103 5.35 -1.08 -20.45
N ILE A 104 4.51 -0.14 -20.89
CA ILE A 104 4.72 1.30 -20.65
C ILE A 104 4.77 1.59 -19.15
N ILE A 105 3.83 1.05 -18.36
CA ILE A 105 3.81 1.20 -16.90
C ILE A 105 5.06 0.60 -16.27
N ARG A 106 5.46 -0.62 -16.68
CA ARG A 106 6.65 -1.30 -16.16
C ARG A 106 7.91 -0.47 -16.42
N ASN A 107 8.12 -0.03 -17.65
CA ASN A 107 9.30 0.75 -18.04
C ASN A 107 9.39 2.09 -17.30
N LYS A 108 8.24 2.68 -16.94
CA LYS A 108 8.16 3.91 -16.16
C LYS A 108 8.41 3.71 -14.66
N ASN A 109 8.40 2.46 -14.18
CA ASN A 109 8.44 2.10 -12.76
C ASN A 109 9.51 1.04 -12.42
N LEU A 110 10.60 0.99 -13.19
CA LEU A 110 11.67 0.00 -12.97
C LEU A 110 12.30 0.10 -11.58
N LEU A 111 12.55 1.32 -11.08
CA LEU A 111 13.13 1.52 -9.75
C LEU A 111 12.13 1.15 -8.65
N ASP A 112 10.84 1.45 -8.85
CA ASP A 112 9.80 1.02 -7.91
C ASP A 112 9.66 -0.51 -7.85
N ILE A 113 9.82 -1.21 -8.98
CA ILE A 113 9.82 -2.67 -9.02
C ILE A 113 10.99 -3.23 -8.21
N GLU A 114 12.19 -2.66 -8.39
CA GLU A 114 13.37 -3.09 -7.64
C GLU A 114 13.24 -2.76 -6.14
N LEU A 115 12.80 -1.55 -5.82
CA LEU A 115 12.51 -1.13 -4.45
C LEU A 115 11.49 -2.04 -3.79
N TYR A 116 10.43 -2.42 -4.50
CA TYR A 116 9.41 -3.34 -3.98
C TYR A 116 10.01 -4.73 -3.67
N ASN A 117 10.89 -5.24 -4.52
CA ASN A 117 11.60 -6.50 -4.26
C ASN A 117 12.51 -6.39 -3.02
N TYR A 118 13.19 -5.26 -2.85
CA TYR A 118 13.99 -4.98 -1.66
C TYR A 118 13.12 -4.90 -0.39
N ALA A 119 12.04 -4.13 -0.43
CA ALA A 119 11.08 -4.02 0.66
C ALA A 119 10.47 -5.39 1.03
N LYS A 120 10.18 -6.25 0.05
CA LYS A 120 9.73 -7.63 0.29
C LYS A 120 10.77 -8.45 1.04
N LYS A 121 12.05 -8.31 0.72
CA LYS A 121 13.13 -8.98 1.45
C LYS A 121 13.13 -8.56 2.93
N LEU A 122 13.13 -7.25 3.21
CA LEU A 122 13.07 -6.72 4.59
C LEU A 122 11.82 -7.18 5.35
N PHE A 123 10.68 -7.22 4.65
CA PHE A 123 9.44 -7.73 5.21
C PHE A 123 9.56 -9.21 5.61
N TYR A 124 10.08 -10.08 4.75
CA TYR A 124 10.24 -11.51 5.09
C TYR A 124 11.29 -11.74 6.19
N GLU A 125 12.35 -10.95 6.24
CA GLU A 125 13.29 -10.96 7.37
C GLU A 125 12.58 -10.62 8.68
N SER A 126 11.66 -9.64 8.66
CA SER A 126 10.82 -9.30 9.82
C SER A 126 9.85 -10.43 10.18
N VAL A 127 9.24 -11.10 9.20
CA VAL A 127 8.38 -12.28 9.42
C VAL A 127 9.17 -13.39 10.13
N ILE A 128 10.38 -13.69 9.68
CA ILE A 128 11.25 -14.70 10.30
C ILE A 128 11.63 -14.27 11.73
N LYS A 129 12.01 -13.01 11.93
CA LYS A 129 12.41 -12.46 13.23
C LYS A 129 11.30 -12.54 14.29
N TYR A 130 10.04 -12.35 13.89
CA TYR A 130 8.89 -12.32 14.80
C TYR A 130 8.00 -13.56 14.72
N LYS A 131 8.46 -14.61 14.04
CA LYS A 131 7.70 -15.83 13.72
C LYS A 131 6.96 -16.43 14.92
N ASP A 132 7.63 -16.60 16.05
CA ASP A 132 7.08 -17.21 17.27
C ASP A 132 5.90 -16.45 17.88
N HIS A 133 5.72 -15.17 17.54
CA HIS A 133 4.58 -14.36 17.98
C HIS A 133 3.43 -14.33 16.98
N ILE A 134 3.69 -14.77 15.75
CA ILE A 134 2.83 -14.61 14.59
C ILE A 134 2.06 -15.88 14.26
N GLU A 135 2.72 -17.04 14.30
CA GLU A 135 2.24 -18.27 13.64
C GLU A 135 0.89 -18.77 14.16
N ASP A 136 0.56 -18.54 15.44
CA ASP A 136 -0.70 -19.01 16.01
C ASP A 136 -1.87 -18.02 15.86
N ASN A 137 -1.60 -16.78 15.43
CA ASN A 137 -2.58 -15.69 15.53
C ASN A 137 -3.17 -15.21 14.20
N ILE A 138 -2.61 -15.58 13.04
CA ILE A 138 -3.02 -14.94 11.78
C ILE A 138 -4.42 -15.35 11.30
N SER A 139 -4.79 -16.62 11.44
CA SER A 139 -6.12 -17.10 11.06
C SER A 139 -7.20 -16.52 11.96
N GLU A 140 -6.98 -16.55 13.27
CA GLU A 140 -7.88 -15.93 14.25
C GLU A 140 -8.01 -14.42 14.00
N PHE A 141 -6.88 -13.74 13.74
CA PHE A 141 -6.89 -12.32 13.44
C PHE A 141 -7.71 -12.01 12.18
N LYS A 142 -7.57 -12.80 11.11
CA LYS A 142 -8.36 -12.65 9.88
C LYS A 142 -9.86 -12.87 10.12
N GLU A 143 -10.23 -13.88 10.90
CA GLU A 143 -11.63 -14.11 11.28
C GLU A 143 -12.19 -12.95 12.11
N LEU A 144 -11.40 -12.42 13.04
CA LEU A 144 -11.77 -11.24 13.82
C LEU A 144 -11.99 -10.04 12.89
N GLN A 145 -11.08 -9.77 11.94
CA GLN A 145 -11.25 -8.68 10.98
C GLN A 145 -12.50 -8.86 10.11
N LEU A 146 -12.85 -10.09 9.72
CA LEU A 146 -14.08 -10.36 8.99
C LEU A 146 -15.32 -10.02 9.83
N LYS A 147 -15.33 -10.37 11.12
CA LYS A 147 -16.40 -10.01 12.06
C LYS A 147 -16.52 -8.48 12.19
N TYR A 148 -15.40 -7.78 12.40
CA TYR A 148 -15.37 -6.31 12.46
C TYR A 148 -15.89 -5.67 11.17
N GLN A 149 -15.49 -6.19 10.01
CA GLN A 149 -15.96 -5.71 8.72
C GLN A 149 -17.49 -5.87 8.56
N ASN A 150 -18.04 -7.01 8.99
CA ASN A 150 -19.48 -7.28 8.92
C ASN A 150 -20.28 -6.34 9.83
N LEU A 151 -19.80 -6.10 11.06
CA LEU A 151 -20.40 -5.13 11.98
C LEU A 151 -20.39 -3.72 11.37
N TYR A 152 -19.26 -3.30 10.82
CA TYR A 152 -19.13 -1.99 10.16
C TYR A 152 -20.09 -1.86 8.97
N ASN A 153 -20.19 -2.89 8.13
CA ASN A 153 -21.10 -2.89 6.97
C ASN A 153 -22.56 -2.77 7.40
N ARG A 154 -22.96 -3.45 8.48
CA ARG A 154 -24.30 -3.36 9.06
C ARG A 154 -24.59 -1.94 9.58
N TYR A 155 -23.72 -1.41 10.44
CA TYR A 155 -23.84 -0.05 10.96
C TYR A 155 -23.95 0.98 9.83
N ARG A 156 -23.11 0.86 8.79
CA ARG A 156 -23.14 1.77 7.63
C ARG A 156 -24.47 1.69 6.87
N LYS A 157 -25.04 0.49 6.71
CA LYS A 157 -26.34 0.30 6.04
C LYS A 157 -27.48 0.93 6.83
N GLU A 158 -27.51 0.69 8.14
CA GLU A 158 -28.52 1.24 9.06
C GLU A 158 -28.43 2.78 9.11
N LYS A 159 -27.21 3.32 9.24
CA LYS A 159 -26.98 4.78 9.22
C LYS A 159 -27.41 5.42 7.90
N MET A 160 -27.12 4.80 6.76
CA MET A 160 -27.57 5.33 5.46
C MET A 160 -29.09 5.26 5.30
N ALA A 161 -29.75 4.20 5.78
CA ALA A 161 -31.21 4.12 5.77
C ALA A 161 -31.83 5.25 6.60
N SER A 162 -31.31 5.50 7.81
CA SER A 162 -31.76 6.60 8.67
C SER A 162 -31.56 7.98 8.05
N ILE A 163 -30.44 8.22 7.36
CA ILE A 163 -30.19 9.47 6.64
C ILE A 163 -31.22 9.65 5.50
N ILE A 164 -31.46 8.62 4.69
CA ILE A 164 -32.43 8.67 3.59
C ILE A 164 -33.86 8.94 4.11
N GLU A 165 -34.27 8.29 5.19
CA GLU A 165 -35.57 8.53 5.83
C GLU A 165 -35.72 9.96 6.36
N THR A 166 -34.63 10.58 6.79
CA THR A 166 -34.61 11.97 7.28
C THR A 166 -34.70 12.98 6.12
N PHE A 167 -34.21 12.63 4.93
CA PHE A 167 -34.29 13.48 3.73
C PHE A 167 -35.60 13.32 2.94
N LEU A 168 -36.39 12.28 3.21
CA LEU A 168 -37.68 12.01 2.55
C LEU A 168 -38.91 12.44 3.37
N LYS A 169 -38.71 13.08 4.52
CA LYS A 169 -39.75 13.74 5.34
C LYS A 169 -39.61 15.25 5.22
#